data_AF-A0A2U2SHW4-F1
#
_entry.id   AF-A0A2U2SHW4-F1
#
_cell.length_a   1.000
_cell.length_b   1.000
_cell.length_c   1.000
_cell.angle_alpha   90.00
_cell.angle_beta   90.00
_cell.angle_gamma   90.00
#
_symmetry.space_group_name_H-M   'P 1'
#
loop_
_entity.id
_entity.type
_entity.pdbx_description
1 polymer ?
#
loop_
_entity_poly.entity_id
_entity_poly.type
_entity_poly.pdbx_seq_one_letter_code
_entity_poly.pdbx_strand_id
1 'polypeptide(L)'
;MAVPMDARTYTLLGVLSALAAMGGVLALRSRVHWQHETSTIGLLAAWLALTVAGYLYYNVTFVQFQGRYLFPGLIPLGLFMVSGWRTILSRRWSLWGAGAGATVTAAGAMSGIARGALDKWGLVIGLGIAAGLTLRRWLPQSWDAWLWTLPLMLLAGLAGYSVFAFIVPNL
;
A
#
# COMPACT_ATOMS: atom_id res chain seq x y z
N MET A 1 18.29 -5.34 -14.03
CA MET A 1 17.05 -5.74 -14.74
C MET A 1 16.03 -6.10 -13.69
N ALA A 2 14.84 -5.50 -13.70
CA ALA A 2 13.78 -5.92 -12.80
C ALA A 2 13.18 -7.21 -13.35
N VAL A 3 13.03 -8.23 -12.50
CA VAL A 3 12.27 -9.44 -12.86
C VAL A 3 10.80 -9.05 -12.83
N PRO A 4 10.07 -9.13 -13.96
CA PRO A 4 8.64 -8.87 -13.97
C PRO A 4 7.96 -9.92 -13.09
N MET A 5 7.13 -9.45 -12.16
CA MET A 5 6.31 -10.34 -11.33
C MET A 5 4.96 -10.59 -12.00
N ASP A 6 4.24 -11.60 -11.53
CA ASP A 6 2.85 -11.84 -11.97
C ASP A 6 1.96 -10.61 -11.71
N ALA A 7 1.05 -10.33 -12.64
CA ALA A 7 0.05 -9.27 -12.54
C ALA A 7 -0.74 -9.29 -11.22
N ARG A 8 -1.00 -10.48 -10.66
CA ARG A 8 -1.70 -10.66 -9.38
C ARG A 8 -0.98 -9.96 -8.23
N THR A 9 0.34 -10.04 -8.21
CA THR A 9 1.19 -9.41 -7.20
C THR A 9 1.08 -7.89 -7.28
N TYR A 10 1.09 -7.34 -8.49
CA TYR A 10 0.90 -5.91 -8.70
C TYR A 10 -0.49 -5.43 -8.29
N THR A 11 -1.55 -6.19 -8.59
CA THR A 11 -2.91 -5.84 -8.16
C THR A 11 -3.04 -5.83 -6.65
N LEU A 12 -2.54 -6.86 -5.96
CA LEU A 12 -2.55 -6.93 -4.50
C LEU A 12 -1.76 -5.77 -3.87
N LEU A 13 -0.52 -5.54 -4.32
CA LEU A 13 0.32 -4.45 -3.83
C LEU A 13 -0.31 -3.08 -4.12
N GLY A 14 -0.95 -2.91 -5.28
CA GLY A 14 -1.65 -1.69 -5.66
C GLY A 14 -2.82 -1.38 -4.73
N VAL A 15 -3.67 -2.37 -4.44
CA VAL A 15 -4.80 -2.21 -3.50
C VAL A 15 -4.29 -1.90 -2.10
N LEU A 16 -3.31 -2.65 -1.59
CA LEU A 16 -2.74 -2.42 -0.26
C LEU A 16 -2.10 -1.04 -0.15
N SER A 17 -1.39 -0.58 -1.18
CA SER A 17 -0.76 0.73 -1.22
C SER A 17 -1.79 1.86 -1.28
N ALA A 18 -2.87 1.70 -2.06
CA ALA A 18 -3.95 2.68 -2.13
C ALA A 18 -4.68 2.82 -0.79
N LEU A 19 -4.94 1.71 -0.11
CA LEU A 19 -5.53 1.71 1.23
C LEU A 19 -4.60 2.38 2.26
N ALA A 20 -3.30 2.09 2.19
CA ALA A 20 -2.30 2.72 3.03
C ALA A 20 -2.25 4.24 2.82
N ALA A 21 -2.19 4.67 1.55
CA ALA A 21 -2.14 6.08 1.19
C ALA A 21 -3.40 6.83 1.63
N MET A 22 -4.58 6.27 1.38
CA MET A 22 -5.84 6.89 1.81
C MET A 22 -5.93 7.00 3.33
N GLY A 23 -5.66 5.91 4.05
CA GLY A 23 -5.65 5.92 5.50
C GLY A 23 -4.61 6.88 6.06
N GLY A 24 -3.43 6.97 5.42
CA GLY A 24 -2.35 7.86 5.81
C GLY A 24 -2.79 9.32 5.67
N VAL A 25 -3.39 9.71 4.54
CA VAL A 25 -3.97 11.05 4.35
C VAL A 25 -5.04 11.37 5.39
N LEU A 26 -5.89 10.40 5.75
CA LEU A 26 -6.90 10.57 6.80
C LEU A 26 -6.25 10.77 8.18
N ALA A 27 -5.19 10.03 8.50
CA ALA A 27 -4.40 10.20 9.73
C ALA A 27 -3.72 11.58 9.78
N LEU A 28 -3.22 12.05 8.63
CA LEU A 28 -2.65 13.40 8.48
C LEU A 28 -3.68 14.50 8.75
N ARG A 29 -4.94 14.27 8.42
CA ARG A 29 -6.02 15.24 8.62
C ARG A 29 -6.56 15.28 10.04
N SER A 30 -6.42 14.20 10.82
CA SER A 30 -6.92 14.15 12.19
C SER A 30 -6.01 14.90 13.16
N ARG A 31 -6.18 16.23 13.24
CA ARG A 31 -5.37 17.19 14.02
C ARG A 31 -5.23 16.89 15.52
N VAL A 32 -6.12 16.07 16.08
CA VAL A 32 -6.16 15.74 17.52
C VAL A 32 -4.87 15.07 18.01
N HIS A 33 -4.20 14.28 17.16
CA HIS A 33 -2.96 13.58 17.53
C HIS A 33 -1.67 14.40 17.30
N TRP A 34 -1.76 15.59 16.69
CA TRP A 34 -0.60 16.27 16.10
C TRP A 34 0.12 17.19 17.08
N GLN A 35 -0.54 17.61 18.17
CA GLN A 35 -0.04 18.68 19.03
C GLN A 35 1.30 18.35 19.74
N HIS A 36 1.62 17.07 19.93
CA HIS A 36 2.87 16.64 20.58
C HIS A 36 3.90 16.03 19.62
N GLU A 37 3.55 15.80 18.34
CA GLU A 37 4.39 15.06 17.39
C GLU A 37 4.78 15.85 16.12
N THR A 38 4.46 17.15 16.06
CA THR A 38 4.76 18.00 14.90
C THR A 38 6.23 17.96 14.49
N SER A 39 7.15 17.98 15.45
CA SER A 39 8.60 17.89 15.20
C SER A 39 9.00 16.55 14.58
N THR A 40 8.46 15.44 15.08
CA THR A 40 8.72 14.10 14.55
C THR A 40 8.22 13.97 13.12
N ILE A 41 7.01 14.44 12.85
CA ILE A 41 6.41 14.37 11.52
C ILE A 41 7.14 15.29 10.54
N GLY A 42 7.53 16.48 11.00
CA GLY A 42 8.38 17.40 10.23
C GLY A 42 9.72 16.76 9.86
N LEU A 43 10.36 16.06 10.80
CA LEU A 43 11.61 15.34 10.56
C LEU A 43 11.42 14.19 9.56
N LEU A 44 10.37 13.38 9.69
CA LEU A 44 10.07 12.30 8.75
C LEU A 44 9.77 12.83 7.33
N ALA A 45 9.03 13.95 7.24
CA ALA A 45 8.73 14.61 5.98
C ALA A 45 10.01 15.19 5.34
N ALA A 46 10.87 15.84 6.14
CA ALA A 46 12.15 16.36 5.68
C ALA A 46 13.08 15.24 5.20
N TRP A 47 13.15 14.11 5.92
CA TRP A 47 13.90 12.93 5.50
C TRP A 47 13.38 12.40 4.16
N LEU A 48 12.07 12.20 4.02
CA LEU A 48 11.49 11.74 2.76
C LEU A 48 11.79 12.72 1.61
N ALA A 49 11.65 14.02 1.86
CA ALA A 49 11.94 15.06 0.88
C ALA A 49 13.41 15.06 0.43
N LEU A 50 14.35 14.95 1.36
CA LEU A 50 15.79 14.84 1.05
C LEU A 50 16.11 13.58 0.26
N THR A 51 15.47 12.45 0.59
CA THR A 51 15.62 11.20 -0.17
C THR A 51 15.15 11.36 -1.61
N VAL A 52 13.98 11.97 -1.80
CA VAL A 52 13.42 12.24 -3.14
C VAL A 52 14.30 13.23 -3.91
N ALA A 53 14.80 14.28 -3.25
CA ALA A 53 15.72 15.23 -3.87
C ALA A 53 17.01 14.55 -4.34
N GLY A 54 17.58 13.67 -3.50
CA GLY A 54 18.73 12.85 -3.85
C GLY A 54 18.44 11.93 -5.03
N TYR A 55 17.29 11.23 -5.01
CA TYR A 55 16.83 10.40 -6.13
C TYR A 55 16.79 11.21 -7.44
N LEU A 56 16.14 12.38 -7.43
CA LEU A 56 16.02 13.22 -8.62
C LEU A 56 17.40 13.72 -9.11
N TYR A 57 18.25 14.18 -8.18
CA TYR A 57 19.60 14.62 -8.49
C TYR A 57 20.40 13.52 -9.20
N TYR A 58 20.45 12.31 -8.63
CA TYR A 58 21.17 11.19 -9.25
C TYR A 58 20.61 10.79 -10.61
N ASN A 59 19.29 10.85 -10.79
CA ASN A 59 18.66 10.53 -12.08
C ASN A 59 19.00 11.56 -13.17
N VAL A 60 19.06 12.85 -12.83
CA VAL A 60 19.44 13.92 -13.76
C VAL A 60 20.93 13.89 -14.07
N THR A 61 21.79 13.51 -13.12
CA THR A 61 23.24 13.47 -13.32
C THR A 61 23.73 12.21 -14.03
N PHE A 62 23.21 11.04 -13.69
CA PHE A 62 23.79 9.76 -14.14
C PHE A 62 22.86 8.92 -15.06
N VAL A 63 21.65 9.39 -15.37
CA VAL A 63 20.65 8.66 -16.20
C VAL A 63 20.50 7.20 -15.75
N GLN A 64 20.38 6.99 -14.43
CA GLN A 64 20.19 5.68 -13.82
C GLN A 64 18.88 5.65 -13.05
N PHE A 65 17.82 5.17 -13.71
CA PHE A 65 16.52 4.91 -13.10
C PHE A 65 16.57 3.68 -12.20
N GLN A 66 17.22 3.83 -11.04
CA GLN A 66 17.32 2.78 -10.04
C GLN A 66 16.54 3.14 -8.78
N GLY A 67 15.53 2.33 -8.46
CA GLY A 67 14.75 2.47 -7.23
C GLY A 67 15.58 2.35 -5.94
N ARG A 68 16.82 1.83 -6.02
CA ARG A 68 17.73 1.70 -4.86
C ARG A 68 17.99 3.02 -4.12
N TYR A 69 17.94 4.15 -4.83
CA TYR A 69 18.16 5.46 -4.21
C TYR A 69 17.01 5.88 -3.29
N LEU A 70 15.85 5.22 -3.37
CA LEU A 70 14.72 5.44 -2.47
C LEU A 70 14.81 4.61 -1.17
N PHE A 71 15.81 3.73 -1.01
CA PHE A 71 15.95 2.89 0.18
C PHE A 71 15.98 3.68 1.50
N PRO A 72 16.66 4.83 1.61
CA PRO A 72 16.61 5.65 2.82
C PRO A 72 15.18 6.13 3.16
N GLY A 73 14.32 6.28 2.16
CA GLY A 73 12.93 6.71 2.31
C GLY A 73 11.98 5.60 2.79
N LEU A 74 12.45 4.34 2.88
CA LEU A 74 11.62 3.23 3.35
C LEU A 74 11.14 3.41 4.79
N ILE A 75 11.92 4.07 5.64
CA ILE A 75 11.54 4.32 7.04
C ILE A 75 10.32 5.24 7.12
N PRO A 76 10.35 6.49 6.59
CA PRO A 76 9.18 7.35 6.64
C PRO A 76 7.99 6.78 5.85
N LEU A 77 8.23 6.10 4.72
CA LEU A 77 7.16 5.45 3.95
C LEU A 77 6.52 4.29 4.71
N GLY A 78 7.31 3.43 5.37
CA GLY A 78 6.81 2.31 6.15
C GLY A 78 5.94 2.76 7.33
N LEU A 79 6.40 3.77 8.07
CA LEU A 79 5.61 4.37 9.15
C LEU A 79 4.31 4.98 8.63
N PHE A 80 4.36 5.68 7.49
CA PHE A 80 3.17 6.24 6.86
C PHE A 80 2.19 5.13 6.43
N MET A 81 2.68 4.05 5.82
CA MET A 81 1.83 2.94 5.36
C MET A 81 1.15 2.23 6.53
N VAL A 82 1.90 1.90 7.59
CA VAL A 82 1.35 1.22 8.78
C VAL A 82 0.32 2.12 9.48
N SER A 83 0.62 3.40 9.63
CA SER A 83 -0.33 4.38 10.21
C SER A 83 -1.59 4.50 9.37
N GLY A 84 -1.44 4.43 8.05
CA GLY A 84 -2.55 4.46 7.11
C GLY A 84 -3.44 3.22 7.21
N TRP A 85 -2.85 2.03 7.21
CA TRP A 85 -3.62 0.80 7.42
C TRP A 85 -4.35 0.80 8.75
N ARG A 86 -3.70 1.21 9.84
CA ARG A 86 -4.35 1.30 11.15
C ARG A 86 -5.58 2.22 11.12
N THR A 87 -5.47 3.34 10.40
CA THR A 87 -6.57 4.30 10.25
C THR A 87 -7.70 3.72 9.41
N ILE A 88 -7.42 3.12 8.26
CA ILE A 88 -8.46 2.60 7.36
C ILE A 88 -9.13 1.32 7.90
N LEU A 89 -8.40 0.50 8.67
CA LEU A 89 -8.91 -0.70 9.35
C LEU A 89 -9.71 -0.39 10.62
N SER A 90 -9.69 0.87 11.08
CA SER A 90 -10.55 1.31 12.17
C SER A 90 -12.02 1.22 11.76
N ARG A 91 -12.90 0.86 12.72
CA ARG A 91 -14.34 0.73 12.43
C ARG A 91 -14.94 1.99 11.79
N ARG A 92 -14.49 3.18 12.21
CA ARG A 92 -14.95 4.47 11.70
C ARG A 92 -14.69 4.66 10.21
N TRP A 93 -13.52 4.23 9.71
CA TRP A 93 -13.11 4.48 8.33
C TRP A 93 -13.16 3.24 7.44
N SER A 94 -13.53 2.08 8.00
CA SER A 94 -13.62 0.80 7.29
C SER A 94 -14.49 0.85 6.02
N LEU A 95 -15.62 1.57 6.03
CA LEU A 95 -16.47 1.74 4.85
C LEU A 95 -15.83 2.61 3.77
N TRP A 96 -15.11 3.66 4.17
CA TRP A 96 -14.33 4.48 3.24
C TRP A 96 -13.20 3.66 2.60
N GLY A 97 -12.55 2.81 3.40
CA GLY A 97 -11.57 1.83 2.91
C GLY A 97 -12.18 0.83 1.92
N ALA A 98 -13.36 0.29 2.24
CA ALA A 98 -14.07 -0.62 1.35
C ALA A 98 -14.42 0.05 0.01
N GLY A 99 -14.95 1.28 0.04
CA GLY A 99 -15.24 2.08 -1.15
C GLY A 99 -14.00 2.37 -1.99
N ALA A 100 -12.89 2.72 -1.34
CA ALA A 100 -11.61 2.95 -2.00
C ALA A 100 -11.06 1.69 -2.68
N GLY A 101 -11.03 0.58 -1.94
CA GLY A 101 -10.59 -0.72 -2.45
C GLY A 101 -11.45 -1.15 -3.64
N ALA A 102 -12.78 -1.02 -3.53
CA ALA A 102 -13.70 -1.32 -4.62
C ALA A 102 -13.46 -0.42 -5.85
N THR A 103 -13.21 0.88 -5.65
CA THR A 103 -12.93 1.83 -6.74
C THR A 103 -11.63 1.47 -7.48
N VAL A 104 -10.56 1.17 -6.75
CA VAL A 104 -9.27 0.73 -7.34
C VAL A 104 -9.45 -0.57 -8.12
N THR A 105 -10.20 -1.52 -7.55
CA THR A 105 -10.49 -2.81 -8.18
C THR A 105 -11.31 -2.64 -9.46
N ALA A 106 -12.32 -1.78 -9.43
CA ALA A 106 -13.15 -1.47 -10.59
C ALA A 106 -12.35 -0.77 -11.69
N ALA A 107 -11.49 0.20 -11.33
CA ALA A 107 -10.59 0.87 -12.27
C ALA A 107 -9.63 -0.13 -12.94
N GLY A 108 -9.03 -1.04 -12.14
CA GLY A 108 -8.20 -2.12 -12.64
C GLY A 108 -8.96 -3.04 -13.61
N ALA A 109 -10.18 -3.45 -13.25
CA ALA A 109 -11.01 -4.29 -14.10
C ALA A 109 -11.42 -3.60 -15.41
N MET A 110 -11.83 -2.33 -15.37
CA MET A 110 -12.15 -1.56 -16.58
C MET A 110 -10.93 -1.45 -17.51
N SER A 111 -9.75 -1.20 -16.94
CA SER A 111 -8.51 -1.16 -17.71
C SER A 111 -8.16 -2.50 -18.34
N GLY A 112 -8.46 -3.62 -17.66
CA GLY A 112 -8.26 -4.98 -18.17
C GLY A 112 -9.24 -5.32 -19.29
N ILE A 113 -10.51 -4.94 -19.15
CA ILE A 113 -11.53 -5.11 -20.20
C ILE A 113 -11.13 -4.35 -21.47
N ALA A 114 -10.69 -3.10 -21.34
CA ALA A 114 -10.25 -2.29 -22.47
C ALA A 114 -9.05 -2.89 -23.23
N ARG A 115 -8.24 -3.71 -22.54
CA ARG A 115 -7.08 -4.42 -23.12
C ARG A 115 -7.40 -5.86 -23.55
N GLY A 116 -8.66 -6.29 -23.42
CA GLY A 116 -9.10 -7.66 -23.74
C GLY A 116 -8.62 -8.73 -22.75
N ALA A 117 -8.04 -8.35 -21.62
CA ALA A 117 -7.46 -9.25 -20.63
C ALA A 117 -8.03 -8.95 -19.23
N LEU A 118 -9.08 -9.66 -18.85
CA LEU A 118 -9.77 -9.48 -17.58
C LEU A 118 -9.06 -10.27 -16.48
N ASP A 119 -8.44 -9.57 -15.53
CA ASP A 119 -7.80 -10.19 -14.37
C ASP A 119 -8.84 -10.64 -13.34
N LYS A 120 -9.32 -11.89 -13.51
CA LYS A 120 -10.29 -12.53 -12.60
C LYS A 120 -9.76 -12.58 -11.16
N TRP A 121 -8.46 -12.80 -10.98
CA TRP A 121 -7.85 -12.90 -9.65
C TRP A 121 -7.74 -11.55 -8.97
N GLY A 122 -7.35 -10.51 -9.71
CA GLY A 122 -7.37 -9.13 -9.25
C GLY A 122 -8.74 -8.70 -8.74
N LEU A 123 -9.80 -9.06 -9.47
CA LEU A 123 -11.19 -8.85 -9.03
C LEU A 123 -11.51 -9.57 -7.73
N VAL A 124 -11.18 -10.86 -7.62
CA VAL A 124 -11.45 -11.67 -6.41
C VAL A 124 -10.71 -11.09 -5.20
N ILE A 125 -9.43 -10.74 -5.35
CA ILE A 125 -8.62 -10.16 -4.28
C ILE A 125 -9.19 -8.80 -3.86
N GLY A 126 -9.44 -7.92 -4.82
CA GLY A 126 -9.92 -6.56 -4.54
C GLY A 126 -11.31 -6.53 -3.91
N LEU A 127 -12.24 -7.33 -4.44
CA LEU A 127 -13.59 -7.50 -3.88
C LEU A 127 -13.54 -8.20 -2.51
N GLY A 128 -12.65 -9.19 -2.33
CA GLY A 128 -12.45 -9.85 -1.05
C GLY A 128 -11.96 -8.88 0.03
N ILE A 129 -11.02 -8.00 -0.29
CA ILE A 129 -10.55 -6.95 0.62
C ILE A 129 -11.68 -5.96 0.93
N ALA A 130 -12.44 -5.51 -0.06
CA ALA A 130 -13.58 -4.62 0.15
C ALA A 130 -14.67 -5.26 1.02
N ALA A 131 -14.98 -6.54 0.79
CA ALA A 131 -15.92 -7.31 1.60
C ALA A 131 -15.42 -7.47 3.04
N GLY A 132 -14.14 -7.80 3.24
CA GLY A 132 -13.51 -7.88 4.56
C GLY A 132 -13.57 -6.57 5.34
N LEU A 133 -13.30 -5.45 4.67
CA LEU A 133 -13.45 -4.10 5.25
C LEU A 133 -14.90 -3.73 5.56
N THR A 134 -15.86 -4.24 4.78
CA THR A 134 -17.29 -4.06 5.08
C THR A 134 -17.71 -4.90 6.28
N LEU A 135 -17.20 -6.14 6.36
CA LEU A 135 -17.46 -7.08 7.46
C LEU A 135 -16.85 -6.61 8.79
N ARG A 136 -15.76 -5.85 8.72
CA ARG A 136 -15.05 -5.26 9.87
C ARG A 136 -15.97 -4.55 10.85
N ARG A 137 -17.06 -3.93 10.40
CA ARG A 137 -18.01 -3.19 11.26
C ARG A 137 -18.67 -4.08 12.32
N TRP A 138 -18.77 -5.38 12.06
CA TRP A 138 -19.41 -6.35 12.96
C TRP A 138 -18.42 -7.17 13.78
N LEU A 139 -17.11 -7.08 13.50
CA LEU A 139 -16.12 -7.86 14.23
C LEU A 139 -15.88 -7.29 15.64
N PRO A 140 -15.69 -8.13 16.67
CA PRO A 140 -15.37 -7.72 18.03
C PRO A 140 -14.06 -6.91 18.11
N GLN A 141 -13.92 -6.08 19.14
CA GLN A 141 -12.75 -5.22 19.32
C GLN A 141 -11.48 -6.01 19.69
N SER A 142 -11.64 -7.23 20.22
CA SER A 142 -10.52 -8.14 20.50
C SER A 142 -9.74 -8.56 19.25
N TRP A 143 -10.33 -8.43 18.06
CA TRP A 143 -9.68 -8.75 16.79
C TRP A 143 -8.84 -7.61 16.22
N ASP A 144 -8.87 -6.41 16.82
CA ASP A 144 -8.22 -5.22 16.28
C ASP A 144 -6.71 -5.42 16.08
N ALA A 145 -6.03 -6.03 17.06
CA ALA A 145 -4.61 -6.32 16.98
C ALA A 145 -4.26 -7.22 15.78
N TRP A 146 -5.02 -8.30 15.61
CA TRP A 146 -4.84 -9.24 14.50
C TRP A 146 -5.12 -8.61 13.14
N LEU A 147 -6.16 -7.77 13.06
CA LEU A 147 -6.52 -7.10 11.81
C LEU A 147 -5.47 -6.08 11.38
N TRP A 148 -4.80 -5.41 12.31
CA TRP A 148 -3.71 -4.48 12.00
C TRP A 148 -2.43 -5.18 11.56
N THR A 149 -2.15 -6.38 12.08
CA THR A 149 -0.95 -7.15 11.71
C THR A 149 -1.16 -7.98 10.45
N LEU A 150 -2.41 -8.29 10.08
CA LEU A 150 -2.73 -9.13 8.92
C LEU A 150 -2.11 -8.63 7.61
N PRO A 151 -2.15 -7.32 7.23
CA PRO A 151 -1.46 -6.84 6.03
C PRO A 151 0.06 -7.08 6.08
N LEU A 152 0.68 -6.95 7.25
CA LEU A 152 2.12 -7.19 7.41
C LEU A 152 2.46 -8.68 7.27
N MET A 153 1.65 -9.55 7.87
CA MET A 153 1.80 -11.00 7.72
C MET A 153 1.60 -11.44 6.27
N LEU A 154 0.60 -10.87 5.58
CA LEU A 154 0.38 -11.12 4.15
C LEU A 154 1.57 -10.67 3.30
N LEU A 155 2.14 -9.49 3.55
CA LEU A 155 3.30 -9.01 2.80
C LEU A 155 4.55 -9.85 3.08
N ALA A 156 4.77 -10.28 4.33
CA ALA A 156 5.86 -11.18 4.68
C ALA A 156 5.72 -12.55 3.98
N GLY A 157 4.50 -13.11 4.00
CA GLY A 157 4.18 -14.36 3.30
C GLY A 157 4.33 -14.23 1.78
N LEU A 158 3.83 -13.14 1.21
CA LEU A 158 3.97 -12.83 -0.22
C LEU A 158 5.44 -12.69 -0.61
N ALA A 159 6.26 -12.01 0.19
CA ALA A 159 7.69 -11.86 -0.07
C ALA A 159 8.41 -13.22 -0.10
N GLY A 160 8.15 -14.09 0.89
CA GLY A 160 8.72 -15.44 0.93
C GLY A 160 8.24 -16.32 -0.23
N TYR A 161 6.94 -16.29 -0.53
CA TYR A 161 6.35 -17.08 -1.62
C TYR A 161 6.81 -16.61 -3.00
N SER A 162 7.01 -15.30 -3.17
CA SER A 162 7.42 -14.70 -4.44
C SER A 162 8.76 -15.23 -4.95
N VAL A 163 9.68 -15.59 -4.05
CA VAL A 163 10.99 -16.17 -4.40
C VAL A 163 10.85 -17.45 -5.22
N PHE A 164 9.80 -18.24 -4.98
CA PHE A 164 9.63 -19.56 -5.61
C PHE A 164 8.56 -19.56 -6.70
N ALA A 165 7.53 -18.72 -6.59
CA ALA A 165 6.32 -18.86 -7.39
C ALA A 165 6.11 -17.77 -8.46
N PHE A 166 6.66 -16.56 -8.28
CA PHE A 166 6.31 -15.40 -9.10
C PHE A 166 7.49 -14.73 -9.81
N ILE A 167 8.68 -15.30 -9.69
CA ILE A 167 9.83 -14.94 -10.52
C ILE A 167 9.60 -15.61 -11.88
N VAL A 168 9.10 -14.85 -12.84
CA VAL A 168 9.01 -15.30 -14.24
C VAL A 168 10.42 -15.23 -14.83
N PRO A 169 10.99 -16.35 -15.32
CA PRO A 169 12.24 -16.28 -16.07
C PRO A 169 12.00 -15.44 -17.33
N ASN A 170 12.70 -14.31 -17.46
CA ASN A 170 12.79 -13.61 -18.74
C ASN A 170 13.65 -14.48 -19.67
N LEU A 171 13.02 -15.22 -20.58
CA LEU A 171 13.65 -15.79 -21.77
C LEU A 171 13.56 -14.77 -22.91
#